data_AF-H6BNT1-F1
#
_entry.id   AF-H6BNT1-F1
#
_cell.length_a   1.000
_cell.length_b   1.000
_cell.length_c   1.000
_cell.angle_alpha   90.00
_cell.angle_beta   90.00
_cell.angle_gamma   90.00
#
_symmetry.space_group_name_H-M   'P 1'
#
loop_
_entity.id
_entity.type
_entity.pdbx_description
1 polymer ?
#
loop_
_entity_poly.entity_id
_entity_poly.type
_entity_poly.pdbx_seq_one_letter_code
_entity_poly.pdbx_strand_id
1 'polypeptide(L)'
;MQKFVQTSKRLYPFDGSPDVCHQSQKTWINDICPSVDSNLGFVEPYRDPYAVWAEWEVAICVSDLDDTSKLDARIGNPAKFILLPFWALPGDNGGKGPFKPGVFQAPTFTRFKASHLYEACLGGNEPAEREYGKLGTSAEECRTMLVSYFLADNKDILKIFGYGDRSTSTGDEHE
;
A
#
# COMPACT_ATOMS: atom_id res chain seq x y z
N MET A 1 22.73 18.53 8.76
CA MET A 1 23.21 17.16 9.06
C MET A 1 22.11 16.24 9.59
N GLN A 2 21.22 16.66 10.50
CA GLN A 2 20.15 15.79 11.03
C GLN A 2 19.20 15.22 9.96
N LYS A 3 18.81 15.99 8.94
CA LYS A 3 17.93 15.50 7.85
C LYS A 3 18.57 14.37 7.01
N PHE A 4 19.89 14.42 6.82
CA PHE A 4 20.64 13.42 6.05
C PHE A 4 20.75 12.08 6.79
N VAL A 5 20.84 12.14 8.13
CA VAL A 5 20.88 10.95 9.02
C VAL A 5 19.52 10.26 9.12
N GLN A 6 18.43 10.96 8.81
CA GLN A 6 17.08 10.37 8.81
C GLN A 6 16.82 9.56 7.52
N THR A 7 17.30 10.06 6.37
CA THR A 7 17.26 9.34 5.09
C THR A 7 18.08 8.04 5.16
N SER A 8 19.22 8.04 5.89
CA SER A 8 20.10 6.88 5.97
C SER A 8 19.52 5.69 6.76
N LYS A 9 18.45 5.88 7.54
CA LYS A 9 17.75 4.79 8.26
C LYS A 9 16.68 4.08 7.42
N ARG A 10 16.33 4.65 6.26
CA ARG A 10 15.41 4.07 5.27
C ARG A 10 16.16 3.34 4.14
N LEU A 11 17.48 3.41 4.16
CA LEU A 11 18.33 2.69 3.23
C LEU A 11 18.36 1.22 3.65
N TYR A 12 17.93 0.36 2.73
CA TYR A 12 18.18 -1.07 2.80
C TYR A 12 19.70 -1.29 2.78
N PRO A 13 20.30 -1.91 3.81
CA PRO A 13 21.71 -2.27 3.75
C PRO A 13 21.90 -3.39 2.73
N PHE A 14 22.88 -3.23 1.85
CA PHE A 14 23.19 -4.17 0.77
C PHE A 14 23.68 -5.56 1.25
N ASP A 15 23.64 -5.85 2.54
CA ASP A 15 24.07 -7.13 3.11
C ASP A 15 23.03 -8.25 2.93
N GLY A 16 21.80 -7.90 2.52
CA GLY A 16 20.75 -8.86 2.15
C GLY A 16 20.17 -9.64 3.33
N SER A 17 20.27 -9.12 4.55
CA SER A 17 19.70 -9.75 5.74
C SER A 17 18.19 -9.47 5.85
N PRO A 18 17.32 -10.50 5.88
CA PRO A 18 15.88 -10.33 5.99
C PRO A 18 15.45 -9.59 7.27
N ASP A 19 16.17 -9.82 8.38
CA ASP A 19 15.88 -9.18 9.66
C ASP A 19 16.13 -7.66 9.60
N VAL A 20 17.18 -7.26 8.86
CA VAL A 20 17.53 -5.84 8.71
C VAL A 20 16.58 -5.16 7.72
N CYS A 21 16.16 -5.85 6.65
CA CYS A 21 15.07 -5.41 5.78
C CYS A 21 13.80 -5.16 6.60
N HIS A 22 13.35 -6.13 7.38
CA HIS A 22 12.15 -5.98 8.19
C HIS A 22 12.29 -4.82 9.20
N GLN A 23 13.46 -4.63 9.80
CA GLN A 23 13.69 -3.53 10.73
C GLN A 23 13.70 -2.14 10.05
N SER A 24 14.21 -2.04 8.81
CA SER A 24 14.13 -0.80 8.03
C SER A 24 12.68 -0.48 7.65
N GLN A 25 11.90 -1.48 7.22
CA GLN A 25 10.48 -1.32 6.91
C GLN A 25 9.66 -0.90 8.13
N LYS A 26 9.95 -1.44 9.33
CA LYS A 26 9.34 -0.95 10.58
C LYS A 26 9.64 0.52 10.85
N THR A 27 10.86 0.97 10.55
CA THR A 27 11.24 2.37 10.72
C THR A 27 10.52 3.26 9.71
N TRP A 28 10.38 2.78 8.47
CA TRP A 28 9.64 3.46 7.39
C TRP A 28 8.15 3.61 7.72
N ILE A 29 7.47 2.55 8.18
CA ILE A 29 6.05 2.59 8.56
C ILE A 29 5.77 3.61 9.68
N ASN A 30 6.73 3.83 10.59
CA ASN A 30 6.58 4.80 11.68
C ASN A 30 6.91 6.25 11.27
N ASP A 31 7.44 6.46 10.06
CA ASP A 31 7.74 7.78 9.52
C ASP A 31 6.56 8.29 8.68
N ILE A 32 5.62 8.94 9.36
CA ILE A 32 4.33 9.33 8.80
C ILE A 32 4.45 10.63 8.00
N CYS A 33 4.00 10.60 6.74
CA CYS A 33 3.89 11.75 5.84
C CYS A 33 5.17 12.63 5.73
N PRO A 34 6.36 12.06 5.46
CA PRO A 34 7.54 12.88 5.24
C PRO A 34 7.38 13.74 3.99
N SER A 35 8.05 14.90 3.93
CA SER A 35 8.06 15.73 2.71
C SER A 35 8.70 15.03 1.50
N VAL A 36 9.64 14.11 1.77
CA VAL A 36 10.24 13.21 0.79
C VAL A 36 10.15 11.79 1.33
N ASP A 37 9.42 10.94 0.61
CA ASP A 37 9.29 9.52 0.90
C ASP A 37 10.25 8.72 0.03
N SER A 38 10.77 7.62 0.58
CA SER A 38 11.69 6.76 -0.14
C SER A 38 11.64 5.34 0.41
N ASN A 39 11.48 4.37 -0.48
CA ASN A 39 11.60 2.95 -0.18
C ASN A 39 12.54 2.31 -1.21
N LEU A 40 13.47 1.49 -0.75
CA LEU A 40 14.40 0.76 -1.60
C LEU A 40 14.68 -0.61 -1.03
N GLY A 41 14.98 -1.58 -1.89
CA GLY A 41 15.31 -2.94 -1.50
C GLY A 41 14.80 -3.96 -2.51
N PHE A 42 14.80 -5.23 -2.10
CA PHE A 42 14.09 -6.27 -2.83
C PHE A 42 12.63 -6.27 -2.35
N VAL A 43 11.69 -5.86 -3.21
CA VAL A 43 10.31 -5.60 -2.79
C VAL A 43 9.33 -6.61 -3.38
N GLU A 44 9.20 -6.63 -4.71
CA GLU A 44 8.11 -7.36 -5.36
C GLU A 44 8.59 -8.62 -6.10
N PRO A 45 7.90 -9.76 -5.98
CA PRO A 45 8.33 -11.03 -6.59
C PRO A 45 7.78 -11.29 -8.00
N TYR A 46 7.40 -10.25 -8.77
CA TYR A 46 6.67 -10.39 -10.03
C TYR A 46 7.42 -11.18 -11.11
N ARG A 47 8.72 -10.95 -11.30
CA ARG A 47 9.51 -11.62 -12.35
C ARG A 47 9.99 -13.01 -11.97
N ASP A 48 9.94 -13.42 -10.70
CA ASP A 48 10.31 -14.78 -10.33
C ASP A 48 9.16 -15.75 -10.65
N PRO A 49 9.34 -16.72 -11.57
CA PRO A 49 8.31 -17.72 -11.85
C PRO A 49 7.91 -18.57 -10.65
N TYR A 50 8.72 -18.58 -9.59
CA TYR A 50 8.43 -19.29 -8.34
C TYR A 50 7.91 -18.38 -7.22
N ALA A 51 7.88 -17.06 -7.44
CA ALA A 51 7.55 -16.04 -6.44
C ALA A 51 8.38 -16.15 -5.14
N VAL A 52 9.59 -16.71 -5.25
CA VAL A 52 10.58 -16.85 -4.18
C VAL A 52 11.54 -15.68 -4.19
N TRP A 53 11.81 -14.99 -5.29
CA TRP A 53 12.75 -13.86 -5.29
C TRP A 53 12.06 -12.56 -5.61
N ALA A 54 12.33 -11.56 -4.79
CA ALA A 54 11.90 -10.20 -5.03
C ALA A 54 12.89 -9.44 -5.93
N GLU A 55 12.37 -8.48 -6.69
CA GLU A 55 13.13 -7.59 -7.56
C GLU A 55 13.67 -6.40 -6.80
N TRP A 56 14.86 -5.94 -7.18
CA TRP A 56 15.40 -4.72 -6.59
C TRP A 56 14.72 -3.51 -7.18
N GLU A 57 14.23 -2.64 -6.30
CA GLU A 57 13.54 -1.41 -6.66
C GLU A 57 13.97 -0.27 -5.74
N VAL A 58 13.84 0.96 -6.24
CA VAL A 58 13.84 2.18 -5.42
C VAL A 58 12.79 3.16 -5.93
N ALA A 59 11.97 3.62 -5.00
CA ALA A 59 11.05 4.72 -5.18
C ALA A 59 11.54 5.93 -4.38
N ILE A 60 11.58 7.10 -5.03
CA ILE A 60 11.74 8.39 -4.36
C ILE A 60 10.57 9.28 -4.75
N CYS A 61 9.84 9.76 -3.76
CA CYS A 61 8.60 10.50 -3.96
C CYS A 61 8.60 11.82 -3.18
N VAL A 62 8.05 12.88 -3.78
CA VAL A 62 7.83 14.16 -3.12
C VAL A 62 6.37 14.28 -2.74
N SER A 63 6.10 14.44 -1.44
CA SER A 63 4.74 14.41 -0.89
C SER A 63 3.97 15.72 -1.12
N ASP A 64 2.70 15.58 -1.46
CA ASP A 64 1.72 16.67 -1.45
C ASP A 64 1.03 16.72 -0.08
N LEU A 65 1.61 17.45 0.86
CA LEU A 65 1.09 17.50 2.24
C LEU A 65 -0.30 18.14 2.32
N ASP A 66 -0.61 19.10 1.43
CA ASP A 66 -1.90 19.79 1.42
C ASP A 66 -3.01 18.85 0.94
N ASP A 67 -2.80 18.16 -0.18
CA ASP A 67 -3.78 17.22 -0.71
C ASP A 67 -3.85 15.92 0.10
N THR A 68 -2.75 15.50 0.72
CA THR A 68 -2.73 14.40 1.69
C THR A 68 -3.63 14.72 2.90
N SER A 69 -3.53 15.93 3.46
CA SER A 69 -4.36 16.34 4.59
C SER A 69 -5.85 16.40 4.23
N LYS A 70 -6.18 16.85 3.01
CA LYS A 70 -7.56 16.85 2.50
C LYS A 70 -8.07 15.42 2.33
N LEU A 71 -7.24 14.52 1.80
CA LEU A 71 -7.61 13.11 1.62
C LEU A 71 -7.87 12.45 2.98
N ASP A 72 -7.01 12.67 3.97
CA ASP A 72 -7.18 12.14 5.32
C ASP A 72 -8.49 12.63 5.98
N ALA A 73 -8.77 13.93 5.87
CA ALA A 73 -10.02 14.51 6.35
C ALA A 73 -11.26 13.91 5.66
N ARG A 74 -11.17 13.54 4.37
CA ARG A 74 -12.27 12.90 3.64
C ARG A 74 -12.43 11.43 4.01
N ILE A 75 -11.34 10.69 4.19
CA ILE A 75 -11.36 9.29 4.61
C ILE A 75 -11.97 9.18 6.01
N GLY A 76 -11.58 10.06 6.93
CA GLY A 76 -12.12 10.17 8.29
C GLY A 76 -11.88 8.91 9.12
N ASN A 77 -12.79 7.93 9.05
CA ASN A 77 -12.65 6.66 9.76
C ASN A 77 -12.51 5.49 8.77
N PRO A 78 -11.28 5.07 8.41
CA PRO A 78 -11.06 3.98 7.46
C PRO A 78 -11.55 2.62 7.98
N ALA A 79 -11.68 2.44 9.29
CA ALA A 79 -12.14 1.17 9.88
C ALA A 79 -13.55 0.78 9.43
N LYS A 80 -14.38 1.77 9.04
CA LYS A 80 -15.75 1.52 8.56
C LYS A 80 -15.78 0.69 7.28
N PHE A 81 -14.78 0.87 6.41
CA PHE A 81 -14.74 0.19 5.11
C PHE A 81 -14.25 -1.27 5.23
N ILE A 82 -13.57 -1.61 6.32
CA ILE A 82 -13.03 -2.96 6.55
C ILE A 82 -14.10 -3.95 6.99
N LEU A 83 -15.22 -3.44 7.49
CA LEU A 83 -16.39 -4.22 7.88
C LEU A 83 -17.30 -4.57 6.68
N LEU A 84 -17.01 -4.06 5.48
CA LEU A 84 -17.87 -4.21 4.31
C LEU A 84 -17.68 -5.52 3.52
N PRO A 85 -16.46 -6.09 3.35
CA PRO A 85 -16.29 -7.28 2.53
C PRO A 85 -17.07 -8.48 3.05
N PHE A 86 -17.53 -9.33 2.14
CA PHE A 86 -18.49 -10.43 2.38
C PHE A 86 -18.06 -11.51 3.42
N TRP A 87 -16.78 -11.54 3.80
CA TRP A 87 -16.27 -12.43 4.86
C TRP A 87 -16.31 -11.81 6.27
N ALA A 88 -16.84 -10.58 6.41
CA ALA A 88 -17.15 -9.97 7.69
C ALA A 88 -18.42 -10.60 8.29
N LEU A 89 -18.32 -11.17 9.49
CA LEU A 89 -19.43 -11.88 10.15
C LEU A 89 -19.92 -11.09 11.38
N PRO A 90 -21.23 -10.77 11.47
CA PRO A 90 -21.81 -10.19 12.66
C PRO A 90 -21.66 -11.15 13.87
N GLY A 91 -21.10 -10.66 14.97
CA GLY A 91 -20.95 -11.42 16.21
C GLY A 91 -19.56 -11.99 16.48
N ASP A 92 -18.63 -11.88 15.52
CA ASP A 92 -17.23 -12.28 15.70
C ASP A 92 -16.28 -11.09 15.40
N ASN A 93 -15.22 -10.96 16.21
CA ASN A 93 -14.21 -9.91 16.10
C ASN A 93 -14.79 -8.48 15.93
N GLY A 94 -15.83 -8.14 16.71
CA GLY A 94 -16.49 -6.84 16.62
C GLY A 94 -17.19 -6.57 15.28
N GLY A 95 -17.61 -7.63 14.57
CA GLY A 95 -18.24 -7.56 13.25
C GLY A 95 -17.27 -7.70 12.08
N LYS A 96 -15.96 -7.83 12.33
CA LYS A 96 -14.94 -8.03 11.29
C LYS A 96 -14.87 -9.48 10.79
N GLY A 97 -15.41 -10.43 11.55
CA GLY A 97 -15.33 -11.85 11.27
C GLY A 97 -13.95 -12.48 11.57
N PRO A 98 -13.83 -13.80 11.38
CA PRO A 98 -12.68 -14.60 11.79
C PRO A 98 -11.44 -14.41 10.90
N PHE A 99 -11.62 -13.86 9.70
CA PHE A 99 -10.56 -13.72 8.69
C PHE A 99 -9.90 -12.34 8.68
N LYS A 100 -10.19 -11.50 9.68
CA LYS A 100 -9.59 -10.17 9.85
C LYS A 100 -8.74 -10.14 11.12
N PRO A 101 -7.65 -9.35 11.15
CA PRO A 101 -6.87 -9.17 12.37
C PRO A 101 -7.73 -8.54 13.48
N GLY A 102 -7.47 -8.94 14.73
CA GLY A 102 -8.22 -8.44 15.90
C GLY A 102 -8.11 -6.93 16.07
N VAL A 103 -6.88 -6.42 15.93
CA VAL A 103 -6.59 -4.99 15.95
C VAL A 103 -6.43 -4.49 14.52
N PHE A 104 -7.18 -3.45 14.16
CA PHE A 104 -6.98 -2.76 12.88
C PHE A 104 -5.99 -1.62 13.11
N GLN A 105 -4.87 -1.65 12.39
CA GLN A 105 -3.93 -0.53 12.32
C GLN A 105 -4.20 0.22 11.03
N ALA A 106 -4.67 1.46 11.14
CA ALA A 106 -4.97 2.27 9.98
C ALA A 106 -3.65 2.63 9.25
N PRO A 107 -3.54 2.33 7.94
CA PRO A 107 -2.39 2.77 7.17
C PRO A 107 -2.44 4.27 6.93
N THR A 108 -1.28 4.87 6.70
CA THR A 108 -1.16 6.24 6.19
C THR A 108 -1.28 6.22 4.67
N PHE A 109 -2.10 7.12 4.10
CA PHE A 109 -2.16 7.35 2.65
C PHE A 109 -1.57 8.72 2.33
N THR A 110 -0.47 8.72 1.59
CA THR A 110 0.20 9.95 1.14
C THR A 110 0.01 10.13 -0.36
N ARG A 111 -0.39 11.33 -0.79
CA ARG A 111 -0.38 11.70 -2.20
C ARG A 111 0.98 12.24 -2.58
N PHE A 112 1.54 11.78 -3.69
CA PHE A 112 2.81 12.29 -4.22
C PHE A 112 2.58 13.26 -5.38
N LYS A 113 3.36 14.36 -5.43
CA LYS A 113 3.39 15.31 -6.56
C LYS A 113 4.27 14.80 -7.70
N ALA A 114 5.32 14.09 -7.34
CA ALA A 114 6.28 13.50 -8.26
C ALA A 114 6.82 12.22 -7.63
N SER A 115 7.02 11.21 -8.46
CA SER A 115 7.68 9.96 -8.11
C SER A 115 8.71 9.63 -9.18
N HIS A 116 9.80 9.01 -8.75
CA HIS A 116 10.72 8.35 -9.66
C HIS A 116 10.95 6.92 -9.16
N LEU A 117 10.83 5.98 -10.08
CA LEU A 117 11.04 4.56 -9.84
C LEU A 117 12.28 4.14 -10.63
N TYR A 118 13.24 3.52 -9.94
CA TYR A 118 14.31 2.79 -10.59
C TYR A 118 14.17 1.32 -10.24
N GLU A 119 14.19 0.49 -11.27
CA GLU A 119 14.12 -0.96 -11.15
C GLU A 119 15.45 -1.55 -11.62
N ALA A 120 15.94 -2.57 -10.91
CA ALA A 120 17.08 -3.35 -11.34
C ALA A 120 16.79 -4.83 -11.10
N CYS A 121 16.98 -5.64 -12.16
CA CYS A 121 16.99 -7.10 -12.02
C CYS A 121 18.33 -7.54 -11.39
N LEU A 122 18.49 -7.28 -10.10
CA LEU A 122 19.53 -7.91 -9.30
C LEU A 122 18.96 -9.23 -8.79
N GLY A 123 19.69 -10.34 -8.98
CA GLY A 123 19.30 -11.61 -8.37
C GLY A 123 19.43 -11.51 -6.86
N GLY A 124 18.32 -11.27 -6.17
CA GLY A 124 18.25 -11.24 -4.71
C GLY A 124 18.24 -12.66 -4.13
N ASN A 125 18.80 -12.82 -2.93
CA ASN A 125 18.75 -14.07 -2.17
C ASN A 125 17.58 -14.11 -1.16
N GLU A 126 16.60 -13.20 -1.27
CA GLU A 126 15.49 -13.10 -0.30
C GLU A 126 14.27 -13.92 -0.75
N PRO A 127 13.79 -14.87 0.09
CA PRO A 127 12.57 -15.63 -0.17
C PRO A 127 11.30 -14.77 0.02
N ALA A 128 10.55 -14.48 -1.04
CA ALA A 128 9.18 -13.98 -1.03
C ALA A 128 8.15 -15.14 -0.87
N GLU A 129 6.88 -14.76 -0.72
CA GLU A 129 5.76 -15.57 -0.21
C GLU A 129 5.69 -17.02 -0.75
N ARG A 130 5.60 -17.98 0.17
CA ARG A 130 5.81 -19.42 -0.09
C ARG A 130 4.53 -20.22 -0.35
N GLU A 131 3.36 -19.71 0.06
CA GLU A 131 2.16 -20.54 0.24
C GLU A 131 1.39 -20.79 -1.07
N TYR A 132 1.44 -19.85 -2.02
CA TYR A 132 0.66 -19.91 -3.27
C TYR A 132 1.48 -20.18 -4.54
N GLY A 133 2.81 -20.30 -4.41
CA GLY A 133 3.72 -20.60 -5.52
C GLY A 133 3.55 -19.63 -6.70
N LYS A 134 3.56 -20.17 -7.93
CA LYS A 134 3.53 -19.38 -9.19
C LYS A 134 2.31 -18.47 -9.36
N LEU A 135 1.23 -18.73 -8.61
CA LEU A 135 -0.03 -18.00 -8.74
C LEU A 135 -0.23 -16.99 -7.61
N GLY A 136 0.67 -16.92 -6.62
CA GLY A 136 0.50 -16.09 -5.44
C GLY A 136 0.24 -14.63 -5.78
N THR A 137 1.14 -14.03 -6.56
CA THR A 137 1.03 -12.63 -6.95
C THR A 137 -0.26 -12.34 -7.72
N SER A 138 -0.57 -13.13 -8.76
CA SER A 138 -1.80 -12.93 -9.54
C SER A 138 -3.08 -13.19 -8.73
N ALA A 139 -3.06 -14.11 -7.77
CA ALA A 139 -4.19 -14.37 -6.88
C ALA A 139 -4.45 -13.19 -5.94
N GLU A 140 -3.40 -12.60 -5.36
CA GLU A 140 -3.51 -11.43 -4.49
C GLU A 140 -3.94 -10.17 -5.24
N GLU A 141 -3.47 -9.98 -6.48
CA GLU A 141 -3.94 -8.92 -7.36
C GLU A 141 -5.42 -9.08 -7.73
N CYS A 142 -5.83 -10.30 -8.09
CA CYS A 142 -7.23 -10.61 -8.37
C CYS A 142 -8.12 -10.33 -7.15
N ARG A 143 -7.69 -10.75 -5.96
CA ARG A 143 -8.40 -10.47 -4.70
C ARG A 143 -8.54 -8.98 -4.46
N THR A 144 -7.48 -8.19 -4.68
CA THR A 144 -7.47 -6.73 -4.50
C THR A 144 -8.40 -6.05 -5.51
N MET A 145 -8.35 -6.46 -6.78
CA MET A 145 -9.24 -5.95 -7.82
C MET A 145 -10.71 -6.25 -7.49
N LEU A 146 -11.04 -7.46 -7.04
CA LEU A 146 -12.41 -7.80 -6.64
C LEU A 146 -12.91 -6.96 -5.46
N VAL A 147 -12.04 -6.64 -4.49
CA VAL A 147 -12.39 -5.71 -3.40
C VAL A 147 -12.68 -4.31 -3.94
N SER A 148 -11.89 -3.82 -4.91
CA SER A 148 -12.15 -2.52 -5.54
C SER A 148 -13.50 -2.48 -6.26
N TYR A 149 -13.85 -3.52 -7.03
CA TYR A 149 -15.15 -3.61 -7.70
C TYR A 149 -16.31 -3.71 -6.73
N PHE A 150 -16.15 -4.48 -5.64
CA PHE A 150 -17.16 -4.56 -4.59
C PHE A 150 -17.41 -3.23 -3.87
N LEU A 151 -16.39 -2.37 -3.79
CA LEU A 151 -16.46 -1.07 -3.12
C LEU A 151 -16.77 0.08 -4.08
N ALA A 152 -16.80 -0.16 -5.39
CA ALA A 152 -16.88 0.89 -6.41
C ALA A 152 -18.20 1.67 -6.38
N ASP A 153 -19.31 1.04 -5.99
CA ASP A 153 -20.63 1.66 -5.88
C ASP A 153 -20.94 2.19 -4.46
N ASN A 154 -19.99 2.08 -3.53
CA ASN A 154 -20.18 2.53 -2.17
C ASN A 154 -20.26 4.06 -2.12
N LYS A 155 -21.45 4.59 -1.78
CA LYS A 155 -21.72 6.03 -1.72
C LYS A 155 -20.79 6.82 -0.80
N ASP A 156 -20.33 6.20 0.28
CA ASP A 156 -19.39 6.87 1.20
C ASP A 156 -17.99 6.97 0.58
N ILE A 157 -17.55 5.96 -0.16
CA ILE A 157 -16.27 5.99 -0.90
C ILE A 157 -16.36 6.98 -2.06
N LEU A 158 -17.44 6.94 -2.85
CA LEU A 158 -17.67 7.88 -3.94
C LEU A 158 -17.59 9.34 -3.47
N LYS A 159 -18.18 9.66 -2.31
CA LYS A 159 -18.10 11.01 -1.71
C LYS A 159 -16.67 11.43 -1.35
N ILE A 160 -15.79 10.52 -0.96
CA ILE A 160 -14.36 10.82 -0.71
C ILE A 160 -13.70 11.36 -1.98
N PHE A 161 -14.06 10.81 -3.14
CA PHE A 161 -13.56 11.24 -4.44
C PHE A 161 -14.37 12.39 -5.07
N GLY A 162 -15.40 12.89 -4.39
CA GLY A 162 -16.22 14.02 -4.86
C GLY A 162 -17.41 13.62 -5.74
N TYR A 163 -17.70 12.33 -5.89
CA TYR A 163 -18.88 11.83 -6.59
C TYR A 163 -20.05 11.74 -5.60
N GLY A 164 -21.18 12.38 -5.93
CA GLY A 164 -22.38 12.40 -5.09
C GLY A 164 -23.65 12.44 -5.95
N ASP A 165 -24.83 12.47 -5.31
CA ASP A 165 -26.14 12.34 -5.98
C ASP A 165 -26.47 13.43 -7.04
N ARG A 166 -25.56 14.38 -7.29
CA ARG A 166 -25.67 15.49 -8.26
C ARG A 166 -24.50 15.61 -9.25
N SER A 167 -23.55 14.67 -9.29
CA SER A 167 -22.52 14.73 -10.32
C SER A 167 -23.14 14.38 -11.68
N THR A 168 -23.32 15.38 -12.54
CA THR A 168 -23.52 15.14 -13.97
C THR A 168 -22.32 14.35 -14.46
N SER A 169 -22.53 13.17 -15.05
CA SER A 169 -21.49 12.40 -15.71
C SER A 169 -20.90 13.24 -16.84
N THR A 170 -19.83 13.97 -16.56
CA THR A 170 -18.94 14.47 -17.59
C THR A 170 -18.10 13.28 -17.99
N GLY A 171 -18.58 12.56 -19.00
CA GLY A 171 -17.73 11.63 -19.74
C GLY A 171 -16.76 12.47 -20.55
N ASP A 172 -15.67 12.90 -19.92
CA ASP A 172 -14.54 13.47 -20.64
C ASP A 172 -13.77 12.28 -21.23
N GLU A 173 -14.25 11.84 -22.41
CA GLU A 173 -13.48 11.05 -23.36
C GLU A 173 -12.35 11.96 -23.91
N HIS A 174 -11.23 12.02 -23.19
CA HIS A 174 -10.00 12.55 -23.75
C HIS A 174 -9.30 11.44 -24.55
N GLU A 175 -9.55 11.48 -25.86
CA GLU A 175 -8.82 10.79 -26.94
C GLU A 175 -7.36 11.26 -27.02
#